data_AF-A0A4V4HYF2-F1
#
_entry.id   AF-A0A4V4HYF2-F1
#
_cell.length_a   1.000
_cell.length_b   1.000
_cell.length_c   1.000
_cell.angle_alpha   90.00
_cell.angle_beta   90.00
_cell.angle_gamma   90.00
#
_symmetry.space_group_name_H-M   'P 1'
#
loop_
_entity.id
_entity.type
_entity.pdbx_description
1 polymer ?
#
loop_
_entity_poly.entity_id
_entity_poly.type
_entity_poly.pdbx_seq_one_letter_code
_entity_poly.pdbx_strand_id
1 'polypeptide(L)'
;MVIQSALLFFGPMLLPRIIAFYRSLRAPTNATRVPVSPEAARALNLIFASAAVSLIFTLPYFTPNNIFSKTGSRLQTPTPVLFNRLPSSTPQDETLRHIFATGGLEARLQYLRFGPDVLCNCPLVTDPKAQDVGMSYLICAFPSLLKTHLMHLLFLGLATSTRLGGASAARWRTAAVLSGIAVMIADVISVATYEHQRNARAVTYSDVENFFWTRYLVSHLAICITDAVIGLLIWASATNRAFVLPPTPALQLEASTKSLETSLAKYKALSAIRNAVMRESGFRGKLNEYWRKEGEIMHELFEEREVLEAVNATLGRLDVDVLTRDAARHVDHALTQFSTNPTTSMAHTAAELLAAEQKCKQRVLKNKLLTPDDKKRLARNNYYWSPPPRDPRQQSVLAMFKAVAKPRVTGVAVNIKKEVEKTGSFESISAQGASNTGTSVEQEADSTLSTSTSDSSQDSDHDFNQGDPVKVKVKAEPGSETT
;
A
#
# COMPACT_ATOMS: atom_id res chain seq x y z
N MET A 1 18.36 32.54 -6.23
CA MET A 1 18.34 32.48 -4.75
C MET A 1 17.23 31.59 -4.19
N VAL A 2 15.98 31.65 -4.67
CA VAL A 2 14.85 30.88 -4.11
C VAL A 2 15.05 29.35 -4.13
N ILE A 3 15.68 28.81 -5.18
CA ILE A 3 15.94 27.35 -5.32
C ILE A 3 16.97 26.86 -4.30
N GLN A 4 18.04 27.61 -4.06
CA GLN A 4 19.04 27.27 -3.04
C GLN A 4 18.46 27.31 -1.63
N SER A 5 17.63 28.32 -1.33
CA SER A 5 16.98 28.43 -0.02
C SER A 5 15.94 27.33 0.20
N ALA A 6 15.17 26.96 -0.83
CA ALA A 6 14.23 25.84 -0.76
C ALA A 6 14.96 24.50 -0.58
N LEU A 7 16.08 24.29 -1.30
CA LEU A 7 16.86 23.06 -1.18
C LEU A 7 17.58 22.93 0.18
N LEU A 8 18.03 24.05 0.77
CA LEU A 8 18.61 24.07 2.12
C LEU A 8 17.58 23.81 3.21
N PHE A 9 16.35 24.32 3.04
CA PHE A 9 15.29 24.15 4.03
C PHE A 9 14.62 22.77 3.94
N PHE A 10 14.30 22.31 2.74
CA PHE A 10 13.64 21.02 2.53
C PHE A 10 14.61 19.85 2.37
N GLY A 11 15.88 20.12 2.08
CA GLY A 11 16.92 19.10 1.93
C GLY A 11 17.01 18.14 3.11
N PRO A 12 17.18 18.62 4.36
CA PRO A 12 17.26 17.76 5.54
C PRO A 12 16.00 16.90 5.77
N MET A 13 14.83 17.35 5.30
CA MET A 13 13.55 16.67 5.49
C MET A 13 13.21 15.70 4.34
N LEU A 14 13.57 16.03 3.10
CA LEU A 14 13.37 15.18 1.93
C LEU A 14 14.45 14.10 1.78
N LEU A 15 15.71 14.41 2.08
CA LEU A 15 16.83 13.49 1.91
C LEU A 15 16.62 12.14 2.62
N PRO A 16 16.20 12.06 3.91
CA PRO A 16 15.96 10.77 4.55
C PRO A 16 14.81 9.99 3.91
N ARG A 17 13.77 10.66 3.37
CA ARG A 17 12.68 10.00 2.65
C ARG A 17 13.10 9.47 1.29
N ILE A 18 13.91 10.23 0.54
CA ILE A 18 14.47 9.81 -0.75
C ILE A 18 15.43 8.63 -0.53
N ILE A 19 16.28 8.68 0.49
CA ILE A 19 17.19 7.58 0.84
C ILE A 19 16.39 6.36 1.30
N ALA A 20 15.34 6.52 2.11
CA ALA A 20 14.46 5.42 2.50
C ALA A 20 13.70 4.83 1.31
N PHE A 21 13.30 5.65 0.34
CA PHE A 21 12.69 5.21 -0.91
C PHE A 21 13.69 4.45 -1.80
N TYR A 22 14.89 4.97 -1.98
CA TYR A 22 15.96 4.29 -2.72
C TYR A 22 16.36 2.97 -2.04
N ARG A 23 16.47 2.96 -0.71
CA ARG A 23 16.72 1.76 0.08
C ARG A 23 15.58 0.76 -0.02
N SER A 24 14.32 1.18 -0.05
CA SER A 24 13.18 0.26 -0.19
C SER A 24 13.09 -0.35 -1.59
N LEU A 25 13.46 0.39 -2.63
CA LEU A 25 13.59 -0.13 -3.99
C LEU A 25 14.74 -1.14 -4.15
N ARG A 26 15.85 -0.93 -3.42
CA ARG A 26 17.05 -1.78 -3.49
C ARG A 26 17.06 -2.90 -2.46
N ALA A 27 16.28 -2.79 -1.39
CA ALA A 27 16.14 -3.83 -0.39
C ALA A 27 15.61 -5.10 -1.06
N PRO A 28 16.21 -6.27 -0.80
CA PRO A 28 15.60 -7.54 -1.15
C PRO A 28 14.35 -7.69 -0.28
N THR A 29 13.22 -7.15 -0.75
CA THR A 29 11.94 -7.41 -0.12
C THR A 29 11.65 -8.89 -0.36
N ASN A 30 11.45 -9.66 0.71
CA ASN A 30 10.92 -11.02 0.64
C ASN A 30 9.46 -11.05 0.11
N ALA A 31 8.93 -9.89 -0.30
CA ALA A 31 7.65 -9.75 -0.95
C ALA A 31 7.75 -10.26 -2.38
N THR A 32 6.93 -11.26 -2.70
CA THR A 32 6.78 -11.78 -4.06
C THR A 32 6.42 -10.62 -4.99
N ARG A 33 7.28 -10.36 -6.00
CA ARG A 33 6.99 -9.36 -7.03
C ARG A 33 5.75 -9.80 -7.78
N VAL A 34 4.73 -8.94 -7.78
CA VAL A 34 3.46 -9.21 -8.46
C VAL A 34 3.48 -8.48 -9.81
N PRO A 35 3.00 -9.10 -10.90
CA PRO A 35 2.75 -8.36 -12.14
C PRO A 35 1.78 -7.20 -11.90
N VAL A 36 1.86 -6.17 -12.72
CA VAL A 36 0.97 -5.01 -12.61
C VAL A 36 -0.48 -5.48 -12.80
N SER A 37 -1.36 -5.17 -11.84
CA SER A 37 -2.78 -5.49 -11.98
C SER A 37 -3.39 -4.69 -13.14
N PRO A 38 -4.41 -5.24 -13.83
CA PRO A 38 -5.03 -4.54 -14.97
C PRO A 38 -5.63 -3.19 -14.56
N GLU A 39 -6.08 -3.04 -13.31
CA GLU A 39 -6.55 -1.77 -12.75
C GLU A 39 -5.43 -0.73 -12.64
N ALA A 40 -4.27 -1.11 -12.10
CA ALA A 40 -3.12 -0.23 -12.01
C ALA A 40 -2.57 0.14 -13.38
N ALA A 41 -2.63 -0.78 -14.36
CA ALA A 41 -2.24 -0.50 -15.74
C ALA A 41 -3.14 0.57 -16.38
N ARG A 42 -4.46 0.54 -16.16
CA ARG A 42 -5.37 1.59 -16.65
C ARG A 42 -5.05 2.96 -16.04
N ALA A 43 -4.78 3.03 -14.75
CA ALA A 43 -4.36 4.27 -14.09
C ALA A 43 -3.04 4.81 -14.65
N LEU A 44 -2.04 3.93 -14.84
CA LEU A 44 -0.75 4.32 -15.43
C LEU A 44 -0.91 4.81 -16.87
N ASN A 45 -1.77 4.17 -17.67
CA ASN A 45 -2.05 4.61 -19.03
C ASN A 45 -2.74 5.98 -19.06
N LEU A 46 -3.64 6.27 -18.11
CA LEU A 46 -4.29 7.59 -18.00
C LEU A 46 -3.29 8.69 -17.63
N ILE A 47 -2.41 8.43 -16.66
CA ILE A 47 -1.36 9.39 -16.25
C ILE A 47 -0.31 9.55 -17.36
N PHE A 48 0.00 8.48 -18.08
CA PHE A 48 0.87 8.56 -19.25
C PHE A 48 0.22 9.37 -20.37
N ALA A 49 -1.07 9.19 -20.61
CA ALA A 49 -1.81 9.97 -21.60
C ALA A 49 -1.85 11.46 -21.22
N SER A 50 -2.08 11.81 -19.94
CA SER A 50 -2.03 13.22 -19.51
C SER A 50 -0.64 13.80 -19.67
N ALA A 51 0.41 13.08 -19.24
CA ALA A 51 1.80 13.51 -19.42
C ALA A 51 2.16 13.69 -20.90
N ALA A 52 1.75 12.76 -21.77
CA ALA A 52 1.98 12.85 -23.21
C ALA A 52 1.26 14.05 -23.83
N VAL A 53 0.01 14.31 -23.45
CA VAL A 53 -0.74 15.48 -23.90
C VAL A 53 -0.05 16.76 -23.44
N SER A 54 0.36 16.86 -22.17
CA SER A 54 1.09 18.02 -21.67
C SER A 54 2.41 18.24 -22.42
N LEU A 55 3.12 17.16 -22.75
CA LEU A 55 4.35 17.23 -23.57
C LEU A 55 4.03 17.66 -25.00
N ILE A 56 2.94 17.19 -25.61
CA ILE A 56 2.49 17.65 -26.92
C ILE A 56 2.22 19.17 -26.91
N PHE A 57 1.59 19.69 -25.86
CA PHE A 57 1.38 21.14 -25.71
C PHE A 57 2.68 21.93 -25.55
N THR A 58 3.82 21.31 -25.21
CA THR A 58 5.12 22.02 -25.22
C THR A 58 5.67 22.26 -26.63
N LEU A 59 5.11 21.63 -27.67
CA LEU A 59 5.57 21.86 -29.03
C LEU A 59 5.21 23.28 -29.52
N PRO A 60 6.09 23.92 -30.30
CA PRO A 60 5.90 25.30 -30.76
C PRO A 60 4.67 25.50 -31.65
N TYR A 61 4.10 24.41 -32.18
CA TYR A 61 2.87 24.44 -32.97
C TYR A 61 1.64 24.82 -32.14
N PHE A 62 1.59 24.44 -30.86
CA PHE A 62 0.45 24.71 -29.98
C PHE A 62 0.61 25.99 -29.17
N THR A 63 1.82 26.56 -29.12
CA THR A 63 2.06 27.84 -28.49
C THR A 63 1.66 29.00 -29.42
N PRO A 64 0.95 30.02 -28.93
CA PRO A 64 0.58 31.17 -29.76
C PRO A 64 1.83 31.90 -30.23
N ASN A 65 1.77 32.45 -31.44
CA ASN A 65 2.90 33.11 -32.05
C ASN A 65 3.26 34.42 -31.35
N ASN A 66 4.55 34.62 -31.07
CA ASN A 66 5.05 35.89 -30.54
C ASN A 66 5.38 36.86 -31.69
N ILE A 67 4.71 38.01 -31.71
CA ILE A 67 4.87 39.05 -32.74
C ILE A 67 6.29 39.63 -32.75
N PHE A 68 6.88 39.85 -31.57
CA PHE A 68 8.25 40.38 -31.44
C PHE A 68 9.29 39.33 -31.86
N SER A 69 9.04 38.06 -31.56
CA SER A 69 9.92 36.97 -32.02
C SER A 69 9.92 36.83 -33.54
N LYS A 70 8.72 36.85 -34.16
CA LYS A 70 8.58 36.73 -35.61
C LYS A 70 9.20 37.90 -36.39
N THR A 71 9.12 39.10 -35.84
CA THR A 71 9.61 40.31 -36.50
C THR A 71 11.02 40.72 -36.08
N GLY A 72 11.62 40.05 -35.10
CA GLY A 72 12.90 40.42 -34.50
C GLY A 72 12.96 41.87 -33.99
N SER A 73 11.81 42.48 -33.69
CA SER A 73 11.71 43.91 -33.42
C SER A 73 11.80 44.21 -31.92
N ARG A 74 12.26 45.43 -31.59
CA ARG A 74 12.42 45.89 -30.20
C ARG A 74 11.06 46.30 -29.63
N LEU A 75 10.92 46.28 -28.30
CA LEU A 75 9.69 46.74 -27.63
C LEU A 75 9.36 48.20 -27.88
N GLN A 76 10.34 49.03 -28.27
CA GLN A 76 10.16 50.45 -28.56
C GLN A 76 9.83 50.73 -30.03
N THR A 77 9.86 49.72 -30.91
CA THR A 77 9.59 49.91 -32.35
C THR A 77 8.17 50.47 -32.56
N PRO A 78 7.97 51.55 -33.34
CA PRO A 78 6.64 52.12 -33.55
C PRO A 78 5.63 51.08 -34.05
N THR A 79 4.40 51.12 -33.53
CA THR A 79 3.31 50.16 -33.86
C THR A 79 3.11 49.95 -35.37
N PRO A 80 3.04 50.98 -36.24
CA PRO A 80 2.85 50.74 -37.67
C PRO A 80 4.03 49.97 -38.30
N VAL A 81 5.27 50.24 -37.85
CA VAL A 81 6.46 49.55 -38.37
C VAL A 81 6.49 48.09 -37.92
N LEU A 82 6.03 47.80 -36.71
CA LEU A 82 5.95 46.43 -36.19
C LEU A 82 5.00 45.59 -37.06
N PHE A 83 3.78 46.06 -37.27
CA PHE A 83 2.78 45.31 -38.04
C PHE A 83 3.05 45.26 -39.54
N ASN A 84 3.71 46.27 -40.12
CA ASN A 84 4.15 46.23 -41.52
C ASN A 84 5.22 45.16 -41.79
N ARG A 85 5.93 44.70 -40.75
CA ARG A 85 6.93 43.61 -40.85
C ARG A 85 6.32 42.23 -40.68
N LEU A 86 5.04 42.12 -40.32
CA LEU A 86 4.39 40.82 -40.20
C LEU A 86 4.13 40.27 -41.61
N PRO A 87 4.51 39.01 -41.90
CA PRO A 87 4.33 38.42 -43.22
C PRO A 87 2.84 38.15 -43.56
N SER A 88 1.99 38.02 -42.54
CA SER A 88 0.55 37.81 -42.68
C SER A 88 -0.19 38.47 -41.50
N SER A 89 -1.18 39.32 -41.77
CA SER A 89 -2.03 39.90 -40.71
C SER A 89 -3.23 38.99 -40.45
N THR A 90 -3.37 38.53 -39.21
CA THR A 90 -4.58 37.83 -38.73
C THR A 90 -5.58 38.82 -38.14
N PRO A 91 -6.88 38.50 -38.03
CA PRO A 91 -7.84 39.38 -37.35
C PRO A 91 -7.45 39.68 -35.89
N GLN A 92 -6.75 38.75 -35.24
CA GLN A 92 -6.19 38.97 -33.91
C GLN A 92 -5.06 40.01 -33.93
N ASP A 93 -4.21 40.02 -34.95
CA ASP A 93 -3.14 41.00 -35.10
C ASP A 93 -3.70 42.42 -35.29
N GLU A 94 -4.84 42.59 -35.98
CA GLU A 94 -5.44 43.91 -36.19
C GLU A 94 -6.03 44.48 -34.88
N THR A 95 -6.61 43.63 -34.03
CA THR A 95 -7.05 44.06 -32.68
C THR A 95 -5.87 44.42 -31.78
N LEU A 96 -4.80 43.62 -31.81
CA LEU A 96 -3.54 43.93 -31.11
C LEU A 96 -2.90 45.23 -31.62
N ARG A 97 -3.01 45.52 -32.92
CA ARG A 97 -2.53 46.77 -33.50
C ARG A 97 -3.22 47.98 -32.90
N HIS A 98 -4.55 47.92 -32.75
CA HIS A 98 -5.30 48.99 -32.09
C HIS A 98 -4.89 49.15 -30.61
N ILE A 99 -4.78 48.03 -29.87
CA ILE A 99 -4.38 48.03 -28.45
C ILE A 99 -2.96 48.58 -28.26
N PHE A 100 -2.01 48.25 -29.14
CA PHE A 100 -0.64 48.78 -29.08
C PHE A 100 -0.54 50.24 -29.51
N ALA A 101 -1.47 50.73 -30.34
CA ALA A 101 -1.54 52.14 -30.71
C ALA A 101 -2.06 53.00 -29.55
N THR A 102 -3.06 52.53 -28.80
CA THR A 102 -3.65 53.25 -27.67
C THR A 102 -2.81 53.12 -26.39
N GLY A 103 -2.39 51.91 -26.03
CA GLY A 103 -1.64 51.63 -24.80
C GLY A 103 -0.12 51.82 -24.88
N GLY A 104 0.44 51.97 -26.09
CA GLY A 104 1.87 52.23 -26.28
C GLY A 104 2.77 51.13 -25.70
N LEU A 105 3.76 51.52 -24.89
CA LEU A 105 4.72 50.59 -24.29
C LEU A 105 4.09 49.68 -23.23
N GLU A 106 3.18 50.20 -22.40
CA GLU A 106 2.59 49.43 -21.29
C GLU A 106 1.78 48.24 -21.81
N ALA A 107 0.97 48.43 -22.85
CA ALA A 107 0.24 47.34 -23.51
C ALA A 107 1.17 46.24 -24.05
N ARG A 108 2.38 46.60 -24.52
CA ARG A 108 3.38 45.63 -25.01
C ARG A 108 4.02 44.86 -23.86
N LEU A 109 4.21 45.48 -22.70
CA LEU A 109 4.69 44.78 -21.51
C LEU A 109 3.64 43.81 -20.98
N GLN A 110 2.36 44.21 -20.96
CA GLN A 110 1.26 43.32 -20.59
C GLN A 110 1.08 42.17 -21.58
N TYR A 111 1.31 42.40 -22.87
CA TYR A 111 1.35 41.35 -23.89
C TYR A 111 2.38 40.26 -23.57
N LEU A 112 3.59 40.64 -23.12
CA LEU A 112 4.63 39.68 -22.77
C LEU A 112 4.30 38.90 -21.47
N ARG A 113 3.48 39.48 -20.60
CA ARG A 113 3.05 38.87 -19.33
C ARG A 113 1.87 37.91 -19.49
N PHE A 114 0.79 38.36 -20.13
CA PHE A 114 -0.48 37.64 -20.22
C PHE A 114 -0.75 36.99 -21.58
N GLY A 115 -0.01 37.37 -22.62
CA GLY A 115 -0.17 36.82 -23.97
C GLY A 115 -1.25 37.50 -24.83
N PRO A 116 -1.35 37.09 -26.10
CA PRO A 116 -2.24 37.74 -27.08
C PRO A 116 -3.74 37.56 -26.77
N ASP A 117 -4.14 36.38 -26.29
CA ASP A 117 -5.55 36.03 -26.11
C ASP A 117 -6.24 36.89 -25.04
N VAL A 118 -5.59 37.04 -23.87
CA VAL A 118 -6.10 37.85 -22.76
C VAL A 118 -6.21 39.32 -23.16
N LEU A 119 -5.25 39.84 -23.93
CA LEU A 119 -5.27 41.24 -24.36
C LEU A 119 -6.41 41.54 -25.34
N CYS A 120 -6.71 40.62 -26.25
CA CYS A 120 -7.80 40.79 -27.23
C CYS A 120 -9.19 40.61 -26.61
N ASN A 121 -9.32 39.70 -25.63
CA ASN A 121 -10.63 39.23 -25.15
C ASN A 121 -11.01 39.72 -23.74
N CYS A 122 -10.28 40.67 -23.14
CA CYS A 122 -10.59 41.14 -21.79
C CYS A 122 -11.66 42.27 -21.79
N PRO A 123 -12.85 42.04 -21.23
CA PRO A 123 -13.91 43.05 -21.19
C PRO A 123 -13.70 44.11 -20.09
N LEU A 124 -12.80 43.86 -19.14
CA LEU A 124 -12.59 44.72 -17.97
C LEU A 124 -11.65 45.91 -18.24
N VAL A 125 -11.07 46.00 -19.44
CA VAL A 125 -10.10 47.03 -19.80
C VAL A 125 -10.66 47.92 -20.90
N THR A 126 -11.05 49.14 -20.53
CA THR A 126 -11.52 50.17 -21.46
C THR A 126 -10.36 51.02 -21.99
N ASP A 127 -9.39 51.36 -21.13
CA ASP A 127 -8.17 52.06 -21.51
C ASP A 127 -6.92 51.23 -21.14
N PRO A 128 -6.15 50.73 -22.13
CA PRO A 128 -4.93 49.97 -21.88
C PRO A 128 -3.79 50.75 -21.22
N LYS A 129 -3.88 52.08 -21.12
CA LYS A 129 -2.84 52.96 -20.56
C LYS A 129 -3.04 53.28 -19.08
N ALA A 130 -4.18 52.95 -18.49
CA ALA A 130 -4.45 53.26 -17.08
C ALA A 130 -3.46 52.55 -16.13
N GLN A 131 -3.21 53.14 -14.96
CA GLN A 131 -2.13 52.71 -14.06
C GLN A 131 -2.39 51.35 -13.37
N ASP A 132 -3.67 50.97 -13.17
CA ASP A 132 -4.07 49.76 -12.44
C ASP A 132 -4.52 48.59 -13.34
N VAL A 133 -4.24 48.67 -14.64
CA VAL A 133 -4.78 47.75 -15.66
C VAL A 133 -4.26 46.31 -15.50
N GLY A 134 -3.10 46.13 -14.85
CA GLY A 134 -2.50 44.81 -14.62
C GLY A 134 -3.40 43.84 -13.83
N MET A 135 -4.16 44.33 -12.85
CA MET A 135 -5.08 43.48 -12.08
C MET A 135 -6.30 43.07 -12.90
N SER A 136 -6.84 43.96 -13.73
CA SER A 136 -7.94 43.65 -14.64
C SER A 136 -7.56 42.56 -15.64
N TYR A 137 -6.36 42.65 -16.23
CA TYR A 137 -5.84 41.59 -17.09
C TYR A 137 -5.58 40.29 -16.34
N LEU A 138 -5.11 40.35 -15.09
CA LEU A 138 -4.91 39.15 -14.26
C LEU A 138 -6.23 38.41 -13.99
N ILE A 139 -7.31 39.15 -13.70
CA ILE A 139 -8.65 38.58 -13.51
C ILE A 139 -9.14 37.94 -14.81
N CYS A 140 -8.97 38.62 -15.95
CA CYS A 140 -9.30 38.07 -17.27
C CYS A 140 -8.45 36.84 -17.63
N ALA A 141 -7.20 36.77 -17.20
CA ALA A 141 -6.30 35.64 -17.46
C ALA A 141 -6.64 34.42 -16.61
N PHE A 142 -7.18 34.62 -15.40
CA PHE A 142 -7.37 33.57 -14.41
C PHE A 142 -8.11 32.31 -14.93
N PRO A 143 -9.21 32.41 -15.70
CA PRO A 143 -9.89 31.24 -16.26
C PRO A 143 -9.00 30.43 -17.20
N SER A 144 -8.17 31.11 -18.02
CA SER A 144 -7.26 30.43 -18.95
C SER A 144 -6.14 29.69 -18.22
N LEU A 145 -5.61 30.26 -17.13
CA LEU A 145 -4.64 29.62 -16.25
C LEU A 145 -5.25 28.41 -15.57
N LEU A 146 -6.45 28.58 -14.98
CA LEU A 146 -7.10 27.55 -14.18
C LEU A 146 -7.54 26.37 -15.05
N LYS A 147 -7.94 26.61 -16.31
CA LYS A 147 -8.37 25.57 -17.25
C LYS A 147 -7.36 24.42 -17.36
N THR A 148 -6.07 24.73 -17.57
CA THR A 148 -5.02 23.71 -17.74
C THR A 148 -4.87 22.86 -16.48
N HIS A 149 -4.86 23.49 -15.31
CA HIS A 149 -4.70 22.79 -14.02
C HIS A 149 -5.96 22.03 -13.59
N LEU A 150 -7.16 22.55 -13.89
CA LEU A 150 -8.43 21.85 -13.68
C LEU A 150 -8.49 20.56 -14.51
N MET A 151 -8.09 20.63 -15.78
CA MET A 151 -8.02 19.45 -16.64
C MET A 151 -7.01 18.44 -16.11
N HIS A 152 -5.83 18.90 -15.67
CA HIS A 152 -4.83 18.03 -15.04
C HIS A 152 -5.37 17.37 -13.77
N LEU A 153 -5.97 18.13 -12.85
CA LEU A 153 -6.58 17.61 -11.62
C LEU A 153 -7.72 16.63 -11.92
N LEU A 154 -8.49 16.84 -12.99
CA LEU A 154 -9.51 15.91 -13.43
C LEU A 154 -8.90 14.57 -13.87
N PHE A 155 -7.90 14.58 -14.76
CA PHE A 155 -7.22 13.35 -15.20
C PHE A 155 -6.53 12.63 -14.03
N LEU A 156 -5.86 13.39 -13.17
CA LEU A 156 -5.17 12.86 -12.00
C LEU A 156 -6.16 12.27 -10.98
N GLY A 157 -7.30 12.93 -10.77
CA GLY A 157 -8.38 12.46 -9.91
C GLY A 157 -9.10 11.23 -10.44
N LEU A 158 -9.24 11.10 -11.77
CA LEU A 158 -9.77 9.91 -12.44
C LEU A 158 -8.80 8.73 -12.34
N ALA A 159 -7.51 8.96 -12.63
CA ALA A 159 -6.48 7.93 -12.55
C ALA A 159 -6.29 7.39 -11.13
N THR A 160 -6.41 8.24 -10.11
CA THR A 160 -6.35 7.87 -8.69
C THR A 160 -7.70 7.52 -8.08
N SER A 161 -8.74 7.32 -8.88
CA SER A 161 -10.03 6.83 -8.37
C SER A 161 -9.99 5.33 -8.09
N THR A 162 -10.73 4.89 -7.07
CA THR A 162 -10.84 3.46 -6.71
C THR A 162 -11.45 2.62 -7.83
N ARG A 163 -12.38 3.18 -8.62
CA ARG A 163 -13.06 2.47 -9.71
C ARG A 163 -12.16 2.20 -10.90
N LEU A 164 -11.27 3.13 -11.26
CA LEU A 164 -10.39 2.99 -12.42
C LEU A 164 -9.04 2.38 -12.05
N GLY A 165 -8.38 2.96 -11.05
CA GLY A 165 -6.99 2.63 -10.67
C GLY A 165 -6.82 1.64 -9.53
N GLY A 166 -7.92 1.13 -8.99
CA GLY A 166 -7.90 0.16 -7.89
C GLY A 166 -7.37 0.75 -6.57
N ALA A 167 -7.20 -0.13 -5.58
CA ALA A 167 -6.71 0.27 -4.25
C ALA A 167 -5.27 0.81 -4.26
N SER A 168 -4.44 0.35 -5.20
CA SER A 168 -3.03 0.76 -5.30
C SER A 168 -2.84 2.19 -5.78
N ALA A 169 -3.68 2.68 -6.70
CA ALA A 169 -3.66 4.08 -7.12
C ALA A 169 -4.42 4.99 -6.15
N ALA A 170 -5.54 4.51 -5.57
CA ALA A 170 -6.40 5.30 -4.70
C ALA A 170 -5.70 5.88 -3.45
N ARG A 171 -4.72 5.15 -2.90
CA ARG A 171 -3.96 5.62 -1.74
C ARG A 171 -3.15 6.91 -2.03
N TRP A 172 -2.72 7.09 -3.27
CA TRP A 172 -1.89 8.22 -3.68
C TRP A 172 -2.74 9.43 -4.04
N ARG A 173 -4.07 9.32 -4.00
CA ARG A 173 -5.01 10.39 -4.36
C ARG A 173 -4.75 11.68 -3.60
N THR A 174 -4.55 11.62 -2.28
CA THR A 174 -4.32 12.83 -1.45
C THR A 174 -3.01 13.51 -1.85
N ALA A 175 -1.91 12.76 -1.96
CA ALA A 175 -0.62 13.29 -2.41
C ALA A 175 -0.70 13.85 -3.83
N ALA A 176 -1.40 13.15 -4.73
CA ALA A 176 -1.60 13.56 -6.11
C ALA A 176 -2.38 14.87 -6.21
N VAL A 177 -3.54 14.97 -5.57
CA VAL A 177 -4.37 16.19 -5.55
C VAL A 177 -3.61 17.35 -4.91
N LEU A 178 -2.94 17.13 -3.77
CA LEU A 178 -2.14 18.17 -3.12
C LEU A 178 -1.00 18.67 -4.03
N SER A 179 -0.31 17.76 -4.73
CA SER A 179 0.75 18.15 -5.67
C SER A 179 0.22 18.94 -6.86
N GLY A 180 -0.93 18.55 -7.44
CA GLY A 180 -1.57 19.29 -8.53
C GLY A 180 -2.02 20.69 -8.09
N ILE A 181 -2.62 20.80 -6.90
CA ILE A 181 -3.00 22.10 -6.32
C ILE A 181 -1.74 22.96 -6.06
N ALA A 182 -0.66 22.36 -5.56
CA ALA A 182 0.58 23.10 -5.32
C ALA A 182 1.19 23.66 -6.62
N VAL A 183 1.20 22.88 -7.71
CA VAL A 183 1.64 23.34 -9.03
C VAL A 183 0.75 24.47 -9.55
N MET A 184 -0.57 24.33 -9.40
CA MET A 184 -1.54 25.37 -9.78
C MET A 184 -1.30 26.68 -9.01
N ILE A 185 -1.13 26.62 -7.69
CA ILE A 185 -0.89 27.80 -6.85
C ILE A 185 0.44 28.45 -7.23
N ALA A 186 1.51 27.67 -7.39
CA ALA A 186 2.81 28.17 -7.82
C ALA A 186 2.73 28.88 -9.18
N ASP A 187 1.96 28.30 -10.11
CA ASP A 187 1.72 28.88 -11.42
C ASP A 187 0.95 30.20 -11.30
N VAL A 188 -0.13 30.30 -10.53
CA VAL A 188 -0.86 31.56 -10.31
C VAL A 188 0.02 32.63 -9.64
N ILE A 189 0.73 32.25 -8.57
CA ILE A 189 1.63 33.17 -7.86
C ILE A 189 2.70 33.71 -8.80
N SER A 190 3.28 32.88 -9.66
CA SER A 190 4.31 33.33 -10.60
C SER A 190 3.82 34.41 -11.57
N VAL A 191 2.55 34.35 -12.04
CA VAL A 191 1.96 35.42 -12.87
C VAL A 191 1.65 36.65 -12.03
N ALA A 192 1.15 36.47 -10.80
CA ALA A 192 0.75 37.56 -9.93
C ALA A 192 1.94 38.41 -9.47
N THR A 193 3.06 37.78 -9.13
CA THR A 193 4.26 38.46 -8.60
C THR A 193 5.28 38.86 -9.67
N TYR A 194 4.99 38.59 -10.95
CA TYR A 194 5.90 38.94 -12.04
C TYR A 194 5.97 40.47 -12.26
N GLU A 195 7.18 41.01 -12.18
CA GLU A 195 7.47 42.43 -12.41
C GLU A 195 7.68 42.69 -13.91
N HIS A 196 6.61 43.09 -14.60
CA HIS A 196 6.64 43.33 -16.06
C HIS A 196 7.47 44.56 -16.46
N GLN A 197 7.68 45.51 -15.55
CA GLN A 197 8.50 46.71 -15.79
C GLN A 197 9.97 46.39 -16.04
N ARG A 198 10.45 45.20 -15.67
CA ARG A 198 11.81 44.76 -15.97
C ARG A 198 12.10 44.75 -17.47
N ASN A 199 11.13 44.37 -18.29
CA ASN A 199 11.25 44.33 -19.75
C ASN A 199 11.24 45.72 -20.41
N ALA A 200 10.82 46.77 -19.69
CA ALA A 200 10.81 48.13 -20.23
C ALA A 200 12.21 48.67 -20.53
N ARG A 201 13.23 48.14 -19.83
CA ARG A 201 14.64 48.54 -19.97
C ARG A 201 15.39 47.77 -21.06
N ALA A 202 14.76 46.77 -21.68
CA ALA A 202 15.41 45.96 -22.72
C ALA A 202 15.61 46.75 -24.01
N VAL A 203 16.86 46.90 -24.44
CA VAL A 203 17.24 47.64 -25.66
C VAL A 203 17.19 46.74 -26.89
N THR A 204 17.55 45.46 -26.74
CA THR A 204 17.55 44.46 -27.81
C THR A 204 16.49 43.40 -27.54
N TYR A 205 15.96 42.76 -28.60
CA TYR A 205 15.00 41.67 -28.45
C TYR A 205 15.56 40.47 -27.68
N SER A 206 16.86 40.18 -27.80
CA SER A 206 17.55 39.12 -27.04
C SER A 206 17.47 39.30 -25.53
N ASP A 207 17.32 40.54 -25.06
CA ASP A 207 17.31 40.90 -23.65
C ASP A 207 15.89 40.88 -23.08
N VAL A 208 14.89 40.61 -23.92
CA VAL A 208 13.48 40.58 -23.57
C VAL A 208 13.12 39.23 -23.00
N GLU A 209 12.60 39.22 -21.77
CA GLU A 209 12.09 38.00 -21.16
C GLU A 209 10.68 37.71 -21.70
N ASN A 210 10.56 36.65 -22.51
CA ASN A 210 9.29 36.16 -23.05
C ASN A 210 8.56 35.34 -21.97
N PHE A 211 8.11 36.02 -20.91
CA PHE A 211 7.56 35.39 -19.71
C PHE A 211 6.35 34.49 -20.00
N PHE A 212 5.34 34.98 -20.74
CA PHE A 212 4.15 34.19 -21.06
C PHE A 212 4.47 32.84 -21.72
N TRP A 213 5.34 32.83 -22.72
CA TRP A 213 5.74 31.61 -23.44
C TRP A 213 6.61 30.69 -22.58
N THR A 214 7.56 31.26 -21.84
CA THR A 214 8.45 30.50 -20.95
C THR A 214 7.63 29.84 -19.84
N ARG A 215 6.72 30.60 -19.22
CA ARG A 215 5.75 30.11 -18.25
C ARG A 215 4.92 28.98 -18.85
N TYR A 216 4.29 29.19 -20.02
CA TYR A 216 3.46 28.17 -20.65
C TYR A 216 4.19 26.82 -20.80
N LEU A 217 5.47 26.84 -21.20
CA LEU A 217 6.32 25.66 -21.26
C LEU A 217 6.59 25.06 -19.87
N VAL A 218 6.98 25.90 -18.90
CA VAL A 218 7.28 25.47 -17.52
C VAL A 218 6.07 24.86 -16.84
N SER A 219 4.86 25.41 -17.02
CA SER A 219 3.63 24.89 -16.41
C SER A 219 3.30 23.49 -16.94
N HIS A 220 3.39 23.26 -18.26
CA HIS A 220 3.15 21.93 -18.85
C HIS A 220 4.25 20.93 -18.48
N LEU A 221 5.50 21.38 -18.39
CA LEU A 221 6.61 20.54 -17.92
C LEU A 221 6.44 20.14 -16.44
N ALA A 222 6.00 21.07 -15.59
CA ALA A 222 5.73 20.80 -14.18
C ALA A 222 4.61 19.77 -14.00
N ILE A 223 3.55 19.87 -14.81
CA ILE A 223 2.48 18.86 -14.88
C ILE A 223 3.06 17.49 -15.27
N CYS A 224 3.85 17.42 -16.34
CA CYS A 224 4.47 16.18 -16.80
C CYS A 224 5.39 15.54 -15.74
N ILE A 225 6.18 16.35 -15.03
CA ILE A 225 7.05 15.87 -13.94
C ILE A 225 6.21 15.31 -12.79
N THR A 226 5.13 16.01 -12.43
CA THR A 226 4.22 15.58 -11.36
C THR A 226 3.57 14.24 -11.70
N ASP A 227 3.09 14.09 -12.94
CA ASP A 227 2.53 12.83 -13.46
C ASP A 227 3.57 11.71 -13.49
N ALA A 228 4.81 11.98 -13.90
CA ALA A 228 5.87 10.99 -13.89
C ALA A 228 6.19 10.49 -12.47
N VAL A 229 6.25 11.40 -11.49
CA VAL A 229 6.51 11.04 -10.08
C VAL A 229 5.36 10.20 -9.52
N ILE A 230 4.11 10.62 -9.72
CA ILE A 230 2.93 9.90 -9.21
C ILE A 230 2.78 8.55 -9.91
N GLY A 231 2.97 8.50 -11.23
CA GLY A 231 2.97 7.27 -12.00
C GLY A 231 4.02 6.28 -11.49
N LEU A 232 5.24 6.75 -11.21
CA LEU A 232 6.29 5.93 -10.63
C LEU A 232 5.91 5.39 -9.24
N LEU A 233 5.28 6.20 -8.39
CA LEU A 233 4.81 5.78 -7.07
C LEU A 233 3.69 4.74 -7.15
N ILE A 234 2.76 4.89 -8.09
CA ILE A 234 1.68 3.92 -8.36
C ILE A 234 2.26 2.61 -8.89
N TRP A 235 3.21 2.67 -9.83
CA TRP A 235 3.86 1.48 -10.37
C TRP A 235 4.65 0.74 -9.28
N ALA A 236 5.41 1.47 -8.47
CA ALA A 236 6.20 0.89 -7.40
C ALA A 236 5.31 0.23 -6.31
N SER A 237 4.17 0.84 -6.00
CA SER A 237 3.19 0.29 -5.06
C SER A 237 2.40 -0.90 -5.63
N ALA A 238 2.05 -0.88 -6.91
CA ALA A 238 1.31 -1.96 -7.55
C ALA A 238 2.14 -3.24 -7.74
N THR A 239 3.46 -3.11 -7.92
CA THR A 239 4.37 -4.25 -8.13
C THR A 239 5.01 -4.79 -6.85
N ASN A 240 4.60 -4.29 -5.67
CA ASN A 240 5.22 -4.57 -4.37
C ASN A 240 6.74 -4.32 -4.35
N ARG A 241 7.24 -3.43 -5.21
CA ARG A 241 8.67 -3.03 -5.26
C ARG A 241 9.00 -2.00 -4.20
N ALA A 242 8.05 -1.12 -3.88
CA ALA A 242 8.16 -0.18 -2.77
C ALA A 242 6.79 -0.04 -2.09
N PHE A 243 6.79 0.28 -0.79
CA PHE A 243 5.56 0.44 0.00
C PHE A 243 4.66 -0.80 -0.01
N VAL A 244 5.26 -1.97 0.26
CA VAL A 244 4.54 -3.24 0.43
C VAL A 244 3.44 -3.04 1.46
N LEU A 245 2.20 -3.29 1.07
CA LEU A 245 1.11 -3.32 2.04
C LEU A 245 1.26 -4.59 2.88
N PRO A 246 1.38 -4.48 4.21
CA PRO A 246 1.08 -5.63 5.03
C PRO A 246 -0.39 -6.00 4.77
N PRO A 247 -0.71 -7.29 4.59
CA PRO A 247 -2.10 -7.74 4.49
C PRO A 247 -2.89 -7.22 5.70
N THR A 248 -4.18 -6.90 5.50
CA THR A 248 -5.01 -6.42 6.61
C THR A 248 -4.99 -7.43 7.77
N PRO A 249 -5.08 -7.00 9.03
CA PRO A 249 -5.05 -7.93 10.17
C PRO A 249 -6.16 -8.98 10.07
N ALA A 250 -7.31 -8.64 9.49
CA ALA A 250 -8.37 -9.58 9.18
C ALA A 250 -7.95 -10.68 8.18
N LEU A 251 -7.28 -10.32 7.08
CA LEU A 251 -6.76 -11.28 6.12
C LEU A 251 -5.62 -12.14 6.70
N GLN A 252 -4.80 -11.55 7.58
CA GLN A 252 -3.78 -12.32 8.32
C GLN A 252 -4.42 -13.32 9.28
N LEU A 253 -5.48 -12.91 9.97
CA LEU A 253 -6.24 -13.78 10.86
C LEU A 253 -6.90 -14.91 10.07
N GLU A 254 -7.53 -14.61 8.93
CA GLU A 254 -8.17 -15.60 8.06
C GLU A 254 -7.14 -16.62 7.53
N ALA A 255 -5.98 -16.17 7.06
CA ALA A 255 -4.91 -17.05 6.62
C ALA A 255 -4.38 -17.95 7.74
N SER A 256 -4.22 -17.39 8.95
CA SER A 256 -3.76 -18.12 10.13
C SER A 256 -4.80 -19.15 10.58
N THR A 257 -6.08 -18.79 10.62
CA THR A 257 -7.21 -19.67 10.95
C THR A 257 -7.30 -20.81 9.95
N LYS A 258 -7.24 -20.53 8.65
CA LYS A 258 -7.26 -21.55 7.60
C LYS A 258 -6.08 -22.52 7.74
N SER A 259 -4.88 -22.02 8.05
CA SER A 259 -3.73 -22.87 8.33
C SER A 259 -3.99 -23.77 9.55
N LEU A 260 -4.52 -23.19 10.64
CA LEU A 260 -4.82 -23.92 11.87
C LEU A 260 -5.90 -24.99 11.68
N GLU A 261 -6.94 -24.71 10.88
CA GLU A 261 -7.98 -25.67 10.50
C GLU A 261 -7.38 -26.87 9.74
N THR A 262 -6.47 -26.64 8.79
CA THR A 262 -5.82 -27.76 8.07
C THR A 262 -4.94 -28.60 8.98
N SER A 263 -4.21 -27.99 9.92
CA SER A 263 -3.41 -28.73 10.90
C SER A 263 -4.29 -29.51 11.89
N LEU A 264 -5.40 -28.91 12.33
CA LEU A 264 -6.38 -29.56 13.20
C LEU A 264 -7.02 -30.76 12.51
N ALA A 265 -7.41 -30.63 11.24
CA ALA A 265 -7.97 -31.74 10.46
C ALA A 265 -7.00 -32.93 10.37
N LYS A 266 -5.71 -32.67 10.13
CA LYS A 266 -4.66 -33.70 10.12
C LYS A 266 -4.47 -34.34 11.50
N TYR A 267 -4.46 -33.53 12.56
CA TYR A 267 -4.35 -34.05 13.93
C TYR A 267 -5.54 -34.95 14.29
N LYS A 268 -6.77 -34.55 13.92
CA LYS A 268 -7.97 -35.39 14.08
C LYS A 268 -7.85 -36.70 13.30
N ALA A 269 -7.37 -36.67 12.05
CA ALA A 269 -7.13 -37.87 11.26
C ALA A 269 -6.08 -38.79 11.91
N LEU A 270 -4.94 -38.26 12.35
CA LEU A 270 -3.92 -39.02 13.07
C LEU A 270 -4.45 -39.62 14.38
N SER A 271 -5.27 -38.87 15.13
CA SER A 271 -5.91 -39.35 16.34
C SER A 271 -6.90 -40.48 16.05
N ALA A 272 -7.66 -40.39 14.95
CA ALA A 272 -8.59 -41.44 14.54
C ALA A 272 -7.84 -42.72 14.14
N ILE A 273 -6.76 -42.58 13.36
CA ILE A 273 -5.86 -43.70 12.99
C ILE A 273 -5.28 -44.34 14.26
N ARG A 274 -4.75 -43.53 15.19
CA ARG A 274 -4.21 -44.05 16.45
C ARG A 274 -5.27 -44.81 17.26
N ASN A 275 -6.47 -44.26 17.37
CA ASN A 275 -7.56 -44.94 18.08
C ASN A 275 -7.96 -46.24 17.38
N ALA A 276 -8.03 -46.26 16.05
CA ALA A 276 -8.30 -47.48 15.27
C ALA A 276 -7.23 -48.55 15.51
N VAL A 277 -5.94 -48.17 15.43
CA VAL A 277 -4.80 -49.06 15.69
C VAL A 277 -4.83 -49.63 17.11
N MET A 278 -5.17 -48.83 18.12
CA MET A 278 -5.20 -49.28 19.51
C MET A 278 -6.42 -50.16 19.84
N ARG A 279 -7.51 -50.01 19.08
CA ARG A 279 -8.76 -50.75 19.28
C ARG A 279 -8.74 -52.12 18.62
N GLU A 280 -8.04 -52.29 17.50
CA GLU A 280 -7.89 -53.57 16.83
C GLU A 280 -6.68 -54.36 17.37
N SER A 281 -6.91 -55.60 17.84
CA SER A 281 -5.87 -56.43 18.43
C SER A 281 -4.74 -56.79 17.46
N GLY A 282 -5.06 -56.97 16.17
CA GLY A 282 -4.07 -57.28 15.12
C GLY A 282 -3.09 -56.13 14.85
N PHE A 283 -3.59 -54.90 14.67
CA PHE A 283 -2.74 -53.73 14.48
C PHE A 283 -1.96 -53.35 15.74
N ARG A 284 -2.58 -53.47 16.92
CA ARG A 284 -1.88 -53.27 18.20
C ARG A 284 -0.76 -54.28 18.39
N GLY A 285 -0.98 -55.55 18.00
CA GLY A 285 0.05 -56.59 18.01
C GLY A 285 1.25 -56.23 17.14
N LYS A 286 1.00 -55.82 15.88
CA LYS A 286 2.06 -55.37 14.95
C LYS A 286 2.79 -54.11 15.44
N LEU A 287 2.08 -53.16 16.04
CA LEU A 287 2.69 -51.97 16.63
C LEU A 287 3.61 -52.34 17.80
N ASN A 288 3.14 -53.21 18.70
CA ASN A 288 3.94 -53.70 19.82
C ASN A 288 5.13 -54.53 19.34
N GLU A 289 4.96 -55.37 18.33
CA GLU A 289 6.02 -56.17 17.73
C GLU A 289 7.08 -55.28 17.08
N TYR A 290 6.66 -54.26 16.33
CA TYR A 290 7.56 -53.25 15.77
C TYR A 290 8.38 -52.59 16.88
N TRP A 291 7.73 -52.08 17.94
CA TRP A 291 8.44 -51.40 19.02
C TRP A 291 9.31 -52.35 19.84
N ARG A 292 8.89 -53.60 20.04
CA ARG A 292 9.69 -54.62 20.71
C ARG A 292 10.94 -54.95 19.89
N LYS A 293 10.77 -55.19 18.58
CA LYS A 293 11.87 -55.48 17.66
C LYS A 293 12.83 -54.29 17.56
N GLU A 294 12.32 -53.07 17.53
CA GLU A 294 13.15 -51.87 17.56
C GLU A 294 13.92 -51.75 18.87
N GLY A 295 13.28 -52.06 20.01
CA GLY A 295 13.95 -52.11 21.30
C GLY A 295 15.03 -53.19 21.37
N GLU A 296 14.76 -54.39 20.87
CA GLU A 296 15.72 -55.50 20.77
C GLU A 296 16.90 -55.14 19.87
N ILE A 297 16.65 -54.57 18.69
CA ILE A 297 17.71 -54.14 17.76
C ILE A 297 18.54 -52.99 18.35
N MET A 298 17.90 -52.00 18.97
CA MET A 298 18.62 -50.93 19.65
C MET A 298 19.43 -51.46 20.83
N HIS A 299 18.92 -52.44 21.57
CA HIS A 299 19.66 -53.07 22.66
C HIS A 299 20.89 -53.83 22.15
N GLU A 300 20.74 -54.66 21.11
CA GLU A 300 21.83 -55.37 20.45
C GLU A 300 22.90 -54.40 19.92
N LEU A 301 22.48 -53.32 19.25
CA LEU A 301 23.38 -52.25 18.81
C LEU A 301 24.08 -51.55 19.99
N PHE A 302 23.43 -51.41 21.14
CA PHE A 302 24.05 -50.86 22.35
C PHE A 302 24.89 -51.86 23.15
N GLU A 303 24.87 -53.15 22.83
CA GLU A 303 25.78 -54.14 23.41
C GLU A 303 27.13 -54.20 22.66
N GLU A 304 27.15 -53.79 21.39
CA GLU A 304 28.38 -53.68 20.60
C GLU A 304 29.30 -52.60 21.20
N ARG A 305 30.48 -53.03 21.69
CA ARG A 305 31.48 -52.12 22.30
C ARG A 305 31.88 -50.97 21.37
N GLU A 306 31.99 -51.22 20.07
CA GLU A 306 32.33 -50.18 19.10
C GLU A 306 31.27 -49.08 19.00
N VAL A 307 29.98 -49.45 19.09
CA VAL A 307 28.86 -48.50 19.06
C VAL A 307 28.80 -47.72 20.37
N LEU A 308 28.99 -48.38 21.51
CA LEU A 308 29.07 -47.70 22.81
C LEU A 308 30.23 -46.70 22.86
N GLU A 309 31.40 -47.08 22.37
CA GLU A 309 32.57 -46.20 22.30
C GLU A 309 32.33 -45.03 21.34
N ALA A 310 31.69 -45.26 20.19
CA ALA A 310 31.33 -44.20 19.25
C ALA A 310 30.25 -43.25 19.79
N VAL A 311 29.22 -43.77 20.47
CA VAL A 311 28.16 -42.99 21.11
C VAL A 311 28.71 -42.19 22.29
N ASN A 312 29.57 -42.78 23.12
CA ASN A 312 30.20 -42.08 24.23
C ASN A 312 31.19 -41.01 23.73
N ALA A 313 31.94 -41.30 22.66
CA ALA A 313 32.82 -40.31 22.02
C ALA A 313 32.05 -39.15 21.37
N THR A 314 30.85 -39.40 20.85
CA THR A 314 29.99 -38.35 20.29
C THR A 314 29.29 -37.55 21.39
N LEU A 315 28.77 -38.19 22.43
CA LEU A 315 28.20 -37.52 23.61
C LEU A 315 29.24 -36.67 24.35
N GLY A 316 30.48 -37.17 24.51
CA GLY A 316 31.57 -36.40 25.12
C GLY A 316 32.03 -35.21 24.28
N ARG A 317 31.72 -35.20 22.97
CA ARG A 317 31.96 -34.07 22.05
C ARG A 317 30.74 -33.19 21.84
N LEU A 318 29.57 -33.59 22.35
CA LEU A 318 28.32 -32.88 22.14
C LEU A 318 28.20 -31.75 23.16
N ASP A 319 28.37 -30.52 22.70
CA ASP A 319 28.09 -29.33 23.50
C ASP A 319 26.58 -29.16 23.68
N VAL A 320 26.09 -29.44 24.89
CA VAL A 320 24.67 -29.38 25.25
C VAL A 320 24.11 -27.96 25.08
N ASP A 321 24.93 -26.92 25.26
CA ASP A 321 24.53 -25.52 25.11
C ASP A 321 24.40 -25.10 23.64
N VAL A 322 25.17 -25.74 22.75
CA VAL A 322 25.00 -25.60 21.30
C VAL A 322 23.74 -26.32 20.85
N LEU A 323 23.51 -27.55 21.33
CA LEU A 323 22.32 -28.31 20.98
C LEU A 323 21.03 -27.63 21.44
N THR A 324 21.00 -27.05 22.64
CA THR A 324 19.83 -26.31 23.13
C THR A 324 19.58 -25.04 22.33
N ARG A 325 20.64 -24.33 21.91
CA ARG A 325 20.49 -23.17 20.99
C ARG A 325 20.00 -23.58 19.62
N ASP A 326 20.49 -24.69 19.07
CA ASP A 326 20.04 -25.21 17.77
C ASP A 326 18.59 -25.68 17.85
N ALA A 327 18.20 -26.34 18.94
CA ALA A 327 16.81 -26.72 19.19
C ALA A 327 15.90 -25.49 19.32
N ALA A 328 16.33 -24.45 20.05
CA ALA A 328 15.60 -23.19 20.15
C ALA A 328 15.44 -22.53 18.76
N ARG A 329 16.52 -22.46 17.97
CA ARG A 329 16.46 -21.95 16.59
C ARG A 329 15.53 -22.78 15.71
N HIS A 330 15.51 -24.10 15.87
CA HIS A 330 14.63 -24.97 15.11
C HIS A 330 13.16 -24.75 15.45
N VAL A 331 12.85 -24.57 16.74
CA VAL A 331 11.50 -24.20 17.20
C VAL A 331 11.12 -22.82 16.67
N ASP A 332 12.01 -21.84 16.76
CA ASP A 332 11.78 -20.50 16.23
C ASP A 332 11.55 -20.54 14.70
N HIS A 333 12.33 -21.33 13.96
CA HIS A 333 12.16 -21.56 12.53
C HIS A 333 10.83 -22.23 12.19
N ALA A 334 10.43 -23.25 12.94
CA ALA A 334 9.14 -23.91 12.75
C ALA A 334 8.00 -22.89 12.98
N LEU A 335 8.09 -22.11 14.05
CA LEU A 335 7.12 -21.06 14.36
C LEU A 335 7.09 -19.94 13.30
N THR A 336 8.24 -19.52 12.76
CA THR A 336 8.30 -18.54 11.67
C THR A 336 7.81 -19.10 10.34
N GLN A 337 8.05 -20.38 10.05
CA GLN A 337 7.50 -21.05 8.87
C GLN A 337 5.96 -21.13 8.94
N PHE A 338 5.38 -21.41 10.12
CA PHE A 338 3.94 -21.31 10.32
C PHE A 338 3.40 -19.89 10.10
N SER A 339 4.19 -18.87 10.41
CA SER A 339 3.80 -17.48 10.23
C SER A 339 3.92 -16.96 8.79
N THR A 340 4.73 -17.58 7.92
CA THR A 340 5.15 -16.92 6.65
C THR A 340 4.60 -17.54 5.37
N ASN A 341 4.29 -18.84 5.29
CA ASN A 341 3.64 -19.46 4.11
C ASN A 341 3.04 -20.86 4.42
N PRO A 342 1.71 -21.02 4.55
CA PRO A 342 1.11 -22.29 5.00
C PRO A 342 1.02 -23.40 3.93
N THR A 343 1.09 -23.09 2.63
CA THR A 343 0.82 -24.06 1.56
C THR A 343 2.06 -24.61 0.85
N THR A 344 3.11 -23.80 0.65
CA THR A 344 4.39 -24.25 0.06
C THR A 344 5.37 -24.80 1.09
N SER A 345 5.16 -24.51 2.38
CA SER A 345 6.02 -24.91 3.49
C SER A 345 6.17 -26.43 3.61
N MET A 346 5.08 -27.20 3.45
CA MET A 346 5.16 -28.65 3.65
C MET A 346 5.79 -29.43 2.51
N ALA A 347 5.68 -28.96 1.27
CA ALA A 347 6.35 -29.61 0.14
C ALA A 347 7.87 -29.40 0.20
N HIS A 348 8.30 -28.20 0.60
CA HIS A 348 9.72 -27.89 0.78
C HIS A 348 10.29 -28.57 2.03
N THR A 349 9.60 -28.58 3.17
CA THR A 349 10.08 -29.31 4.36
C THR A 349 10.05 -30.81 4.17
N ALA A 350 9.07 -31.39 3.47
CA ALA A 350 9.10 -32.80 3.10
C ALA A 350 10.23 -33.12 2.12
N ALA A 351 10.48 -32.25 1.13
CA ALA A 351 11.59 -32.41 0.19
C ALA A 351 12.97 -32.22 0.87
N GLU A 352 13.11 -31.30 1.81
CA GLU A 352 14.33 -31.10 2.59
C GLU A 352 14.56 -32.22 3.60
N LEU A 353 13.50 -32.73 4.25
CA LEU A 353 13.58 -33.91 5.11
C LEU A 353 13.97 -35.15 4.29
N LEU A 354 13.37 -35.36 3.12
CA LEU A 354 13.76 -36.42 2.19
C LEU A 354 15.19 -36.24 1.68
N ALA A 355 15.60 -35.02 1.31
CA ALA A 355 16.95 -34.75 0.86
C ALA A 355 17.98 -34.94 1.98
N ALA A 356 17.66 -34.52 3.21
CA ALA A 356 18.50 -34.75 4.39
C ALA A 356 18.60 -36.24 4.73
N GLU A 357 17.49 -36.98 4.64
CA GLU A 357 17.44 -38.44 4.81
C GLU A 357 18.30 -39.14 3.76
N GLN A 358 18.19 -38.76 2.48
CA GLN A 358 19.00 -39.31 1.38
C GLN A 358 20.49 -38.98 1.55
N LYS A 359 20.83 -37.77 1.99
CA LYS A 359 22.21 -37.34 2.24
C LYS A 359 22.81 -38.07 3.45
N CYS A 360 22.00 -38.35 4.47
CA CYS A 360 22.38 -39.18 5.62
C CYS A 360 22.63 -40.63 5.17
N LYS A 361 21.70 -41.24 4.43
CA LYS A 361 21.84 -42.58 3.83
C LYS A 361 23.13 -42.70 3.00
N GLN A 362 23.42 -41.71 2.16
CA GLN A 362 24.65 -41.71 1.36
C GLN A 362 25.93 -41.57 2.19
N ARG A 363 25.92 -40.81 3.29
CA ARG A 363 27.08 -40.70 4.19
C ARG A 363 27.35 -42.00 4.95
N VAL A 364 26.29 -42.65 5.42
CA VAL A 364 26.38 -43.94 6.10
C VAL A 364 26.88 -45.03 5.14
N LEU A 365 26.35 -45.10 3.92
CA LEU A 365 26.81 -46.06 2.89
C LEU A 365 28.25 -45.83 2.42
N LYS A 366 28.73 -44.57 2.45
CA LYS A 366 30.12 -44.22 2.12
C LYS A 366 31.11 -44.46 3.25
N ASN A 367 30.65 -44.80 4.45
CA ASN A 367 31.56 -45.07 5.56
C ASN A 367 32.41 -46.32 5.26
N LYS A 368 33.73 -46.21 5.44
CA LYS A 368 34.70 -47.27 5.09
C LYS A 368 34.69 -48.45 6.08
N LEU A 369 34.06 -48.25 7.24
CA LEU A 369 33.97 -49.24 8.31
C LEU A 369 32.86 -50.28 8.10
N LEU A 370 31.90 -50.05 7.19
CA LEU A 370 30.83 -51.03 6.92
C LEU A 370 31.28 -52.08 5.91
N THR A 371 31.03 -53.35 6.23
CA THR A 371 31.27 -54.47 5.31
C THR A 371 30.33 -54.41 4.09
N PRO A 372 30.67 -55.03 2.95
CA PRO A 372 29.84 -55.01 1.75
C PRO A 372 28.43 -55.58 1.95
N ASP A 373 28.26 -56.54 2.85
CA ASP A 373 26.97 -57.16 3.15
C ASP A 373 26.08 -56.27 4.04
N ASP A 374 26.67 -55.50 4.96
CA ASP A 374 25.93 -54.52 5.78
C ASP A 374 25.38 -53.38 4.93
N LYS A 375 26.15 -52.94 3.92
CA LYS A 375 25.68 -51.95 2.93
C LYS A 375 24.51 -52.47 2.11
N LYS A 376 24.52 -53.75 1.72
CA LYS A 376 23.41 -54.41 1.01
C LYS A 376 22.18 -54.65 1.90
N ARG A 377 22.35 -54.80 3.21
CA ARG A 377 21.24 -54.91 4.19
C ARG A 377 20.59 -53.55 4.45
N LEU A 378 21.39 -52.51 4.69
CA LEU A 378 20.92 -51.13 4.89
C LEU A 378 20.25 -50.54 3.64
N ALA A 379 20.71 -50.86 2.44
CA ALA A 379 20.09 -50.41 1.19
C ALA A 379 18.72 -51.07 0.91
N ARG A 380 18.42 -52.23 1.51
CA ARG A 380 17.15 -52.95 1.33
C ARG A 380 16.04 -52.52 2.30
N ASN A 381 16.39 -52.04 3.50
CA ASN A 381 15.41 -51.65 4.51
C ASN A 381 15.22 -50.12 4.53
N ASN A 382 14.15 -49.66 3.89
CA ASN A 382 13.85 -48.23 3.73
C ASN A 382 13.20 -47.56 4.95
N TYR A 383 13.04 -48.26 6.08
CA TYR A 383 12.14 -47.87 7.18
C TYR A 383 12.80 -47.32 8.45
N TYR A 384 14.13 -47.21 8.50
CA TYR A 384 14.86 -47.09 9.78
C TYR A 384 15.08 -45.67 10.35
N TRP A 385 14.37 -44.64 9.89
CA TRP A 385 14.75 -43.25 10.20
C TRP A 385 13.64 -42.36 10.75
N SER A 386 12.92 -42.83 11.77
CA SER A 386 12.11 -41.96 12.64
C SER A 386 12.49 -42.15 14.10
N PRO A 387 12.66 -41.06 14.88
CA PRO A 387 13.09 -41.17 16.27
C PRO A 387 11.98 -41.78 17.14
N PRO A 388 12.34 -42.54 18.20
CA PRO A 388 11.39 -43.30 19.02
C PRO A 388 10.51 -42.40 19.92
N PRO A 389 9.37 -42.90 20.44
CA PRO A 389 8.70 -42.30 21.58
C PRO A 389 9.54 -42.55 22.84
N ARG A 390 9.69 -41.49 23.65
CA ARG A 390 10.60 -41.41 24.79
C ARG A 390 10.22 -42.33 25.96
N ASP A 391 11.25 -42.91 26.56
CA ASP A 391 11.28 -43.66 27.82
C ASP A 391 10.52 -42.92 28.97
N PRO A 392 9.74 -43.60 29.84
CA PRO A 392 9.14 -43.02 31.04
C PRO A 392 10.14 -42.31 31.97
N ARG A 393 11.44 -42.65 31.95
CA ARG A 393 12.47 -41.90 32.71
C ARG A 393 12.80 -40.53 32.11
N GLN A 394 12.51 -40.31 30.82
CA GLN A 394 12.57 -38.98 30.19
C GLN A 394 11.28 -38.16 30.37
N GLN A 395 10.22 -38.71 30.95
CA GLN A 395 9.08 -37.88 31.42
C GLN A 395 9.51 -36.94 32.54
N SER A 396 10.56 -37.28 33.32
CA SER A 396 11.21 -36.38 34.27
C SER A 396 11.87 -35.18 33.58
N VAL A 397 12.47 -35.40 32.40
CA VAL A 397 13.12 -34.34 31.59
C VAL A 397 12.07 -33.54 30.82
N LEU A 398 10.96 -34.15 30.38
CA LEU A 398 9.81 -33.45 29.80
C LEU A 398 8.98 -32.72 30.87
N ALA A 399 8.96 -33.20 32.12
CA ALA A 399 8.41 -32.52 33.28
C ALA A 399 9.31 -31.38 33.75
N MET A 400 10.66 -31.54 33.67
CA MET A 400 11.60 -30.44 33.82
C MET A 400 11.48 -29.42 32.68
N PHE A 401 11.36 -29.84 31.41
CA PHE A 401 11.14 -28.94 30.28
C PHE A 401 9.77 -28.26 30.35
N LYS A 402 8.72 -28.91 30.84
CA LYS A 402 7.42 -28.27 31.15
C LYS A 402 7.47 -27.38 32.40
N ALA A 403 8.40 -27.63 33.33
CA ALA A 403 8.66 -26.76 34.48
C ALA A 403 9.53 -25.54 34.11
N VAL A 404 10.43 -25.68 33.13
CA VAL A 404 11.27 -24.60 32.56
C VAL A 404 10.52 -23.82 31.47
N ALA A 405 9.55 -24.44 30.78
CA ALA A 405 8.62 -23.82 29.84
C ALA A 405 7.26 -23.46 30.47
N LYS A 406 7.15 -23.50 31.81
CA LYS A 406 6.15 -22.70 32.54
C LYS A 406 6.52 -21.22 32.37
N PRO A 407 5.56 -20.34 32.22
CA PRO A 407 5.70 -19.27 31.24
C PRO A 407 6.63 -18.15 31.72
N ARG A 408 7.63 -17.80 30.89
CA ARG A 408 8.05 -16.39 30.67
C ARG A 408 6.96 -15.57 29.95
N VAL A 409 5.71 -16.03 29.92
CA VAL A 409 4.50 -15.25 29.60
C VAL A 409 4.08 -14.37 30.80
N THR A 410 4.63 -14.58 32.00
CA THR A 410 4.49 -13.60 33.09
C THR A 410 5.32 -12.34 32.86
N GLY A 411 6.38 -12.34 32.05
CA GLY A 411 7.20 -11.13 31.81
C GLY A 411 6.56 -10.08 30.89
N VAL A 412 5.74 -10.51 29.92
CA VAL A 412 5.06 -9.60 28.98
C VAL A 412 3.70 -9.17 29.53
N ALA A 413 2.99 -10.06 30.24
CA ALA A 413 1.75 -9.71 30.93
C ALA A 413 1.99 -8.84 32.19
N VAL A 414 3.13 -8.98 32.89
CA VAL A 414 3.48 -8.13 34.03
C VAL A 414 3.98 -6.75 33.60
N ASN A 415 4.50 -6.57 32.38
CA ASN A 415 4.85 -5.22 31.90
C ASN A 415 3.61 -4.43 31.45
N ILE A 416 2.61 -5.09 30.85
CA ILE A 416 1.32 -4.45 30.54
C ILE A 416 0.53 -4.19 31.83
N LYS A 417 0.63 -5.06 32.85
CA LYS A 417 -0.02 -4.82 34.15
C LYS A 417 0.73 -3.78 35.01
N LYS A 418 2.07 -3.69 34.96
CA LYS A 418 2.84 -2.64 35.65
C LYS A 418 2.72 -1.25 35.03
N GLU A 419 2.45 -1.14 33.73
CA GLU A 419 2.09 0.17 33.13
C GLU A 419 0.67 0.60 33.51
N VAL A 420 -0.26 -0.34 33.71
CA VAL A 420 -1.62 -0.05 34.20
C VAL A 420 -1.65 0.21 35.72
N GLU A 421 -0.72 -0.38 36.49
CA GLU A 421 -0.63 -0.23 37.96
C GLU A 421 0.28 0.93 38.42
N LYS A 422 1.06 1.53 37.50
CA LYS A 422 1.70 2.85 37.70
C LYS A 422 0.72 4.02 37.53
N THR A 423 -0.45 3.75 36.96
CA THR A 423 -1.62 4.62 36.99
C THR A 423 -2.61 4.08 38.02
N GLY A 424 -2.19 4.06 39.28
CA GLY A 424 -3.06 3.74 40.40
C GLY A 424 -4.01 4.89 40.73
N SER A 425 -5.29 4.68 40.39
CA SER A 425 -6.48 5.01 41.18
C SER A 425 -6.78 6.49 41.49
N PHE A 426 -7.84 7.00 40.85
CA PHE A 426 -8.90 7.72 41.56
C PHE A 426 -10.23 7.51 40.82
N GLU A 427 -10.95 6.44 41.19
CA GLU A 427 -12.41 6.46 41.08
C GLU A 427 -12.93 7.25 42.28
N SER A 428 -13.44 8.45 41.99
CA SER A 428 -14.48 9.08 42.76
C SER A 428 -15.59 9.48 41.79
N ILE A 429 -16.72 8.78 41.87
CA ILE A 429 -18.05 9.36 42.14
C ILE A 429 -18.45 10.44 41.13
N SER A 430 -19.28 10.10 40.14
CA SER A 430 -20.74 10.23 40.21
C SER A 430 -21.22 11.64 40.63
N ALA A 431 -21.75 12.36 39.65
CA ALA A 431 -22.83 13.35 39.79
C ALA A 431 -22.75 14.35 40.97
N GLN A 432 -22.17 15.50 40.69
CA GLN A 432 -22.59 16.83 41.17
C GLN A 432 -22.27 17.77 40.02
N GLY A 433 -23.13 18.67 39.57
CA GLY A 433 -24.37 19.19 40.09
C GLY A 433 -24.58 20.43 39.25
N ALA A 434 -25.66 20.43 38.48
CA ALA A 434 -26.20 21.65 37.95
C ALA A 434 -26.61 22.59 39.11
N SER A 435 -26.51 23.89 38.87
CA SER A 435 -27.17 24.98 39.60
C SER A 435 -26.46 25.54 40.84
N ASN A 436 -25.84 26.72 40.71
CA ASN A 436 -26.44 27.97 41.20
C ASN A 436 -25.53 29.20 41.02
N THR A 437 -25.92 30.08 40.09
CA THR A 437 -26.01 31.55 40.19
C THR A 437 -26.81 31.93 38.93
N GLY A 438 -28.04 32.41 38.95
CA GLY A 438 -28.63 33.39 39.86
C GLY A 438 -28.75 34.72 39.12
N THR A 439 -29.67 34.82 38.15
CA THR A 439 -30.24 36.07 37.63
C THR A 439 -31.65 35.81 37.08
N SER A 440 -32.63 36.19 37.89
CA SER A 440 -33.90 36.90 37.59
C SER A 440 -34.81 36.54 36.41
N VAL A 441 -36.11 36.81 36.66
CA VAL A 441 -37.27 36.89 35.75
C VAL A 441 -37.98 35.53 35.59
N GLU A 442 -39.30 35.36 35.68
CA GLU A 442 -40.47 36.05 36.26
C GLU A 442 -41.60 34.99 36.17
N GLN A 443 -42.64 35.18 36.95
CA GLN A 443 -43.66 34.21 37.33
C GLN A 443 -44.93 34.38 36.48
N GLU A 444 -45.42 33.32 35.82
CA GLU A 444 -46.79 33.22 35.26
C GLU A 444 -47.06 31.72 35.00
N ALA A 445 -47.85 30.98 35.79
CA ALA A 445 -49.30 31.02 36.01
C ALA A 445 -50.12 30.75 34.74
N ASP A 446 -50.57 29.50 34.55
CA ASP A 446 -51.94 29.09 34.16
C ASP A 446 -51.95 27.58 33.91
N SER A 447 -52.69 26.73 34.65
CA SER A 447 -54.16 26.61 34.72
C SER A 447 -54.73 26.31 33.32
N THR A 448 -55.18 25.10 33.01
CA THR A 448 -56.59 24.65 33.09
C THR A 448 -56.69 23.34 32.27
N LEU A 449 -57.23 22.23 32.79
CA LEU A 449 -58.66 21.85 32.83
C LEU A 449 -58.92 20.76 31.76
N SER A 450 -59.07 19.50 32.20
CA SER A 450 -60.28 18.65 32.13
C SER A 450 -60.71 18.27 30.68
N THR A 451 -61.29 17.12 30.38
CA THR A 451 -62.33 16.38 31.11
C THR A 451 -62.57 15.02 30.43
N SER A 452 -62.93 14.04 31.26
CA SER A 452 -63.89 12.94 31.09
C SER A 452 -63.73 11.88 29.97
N THR A 453 -63.62 10.58 30.30
CA THR A 453 -64.71 9.59 30.63
C THR A 453 -65.80 9.55 29.55
N SER A 454 -66.29 8.43 29.00
CA SER A 454 -66.45 7.01 29.38
C SER A 454 -66.67 6.24 28.05
N ASP A 455 -66.51 4.94 27.86
CA ASP A 455 -67.43 3.81 28.18
C ASP A 455 -66.91 2.63 27.32
N SER A 456 -66.51 1.49 27.87
CA SER A 456 -67.28 0.26 28.14
C SER A 456 -67.64 -0.61 26.91
N SER A 457 -67.47 -1.94 27.09
CA SER A 457 -68.02 -3.07 26.29
C SER A 457 -67.40 -3.31 24.90
N GLN A 458 -67.24 -4.50 24.30
CA GLN A 458 -67.28 -5.95 24.60
C GLN A 458 -66.96 -6.63 23.24
N ASP A 459 -66.37 -7.84 23.22
CA ASP A 459 -66.50 -8.92 22.19
C ASP A 459 -66.30 -8.57 20.68
N SER A 460 -65.75 -9.38 19.76
CA SER A 460 -65.67 -10.82 19.57
C SER A 460 -64.75 -11.13 18.36
N ASP A 461 -64.52 -12.43 18.17
CA ASP A 461 -63.66 -13.18 17.23
C ASP A 461 -63.80 -12.96 15.70
N HIS A 462 -62.91 -13.68 14.97
CA HIS A 462 -62.78 -13.99 13.51
C HIS A 462 -61.75 -13.12 12.74
N ASP A 463 -60.90 -13.62 11.83
CA ASP A 463 -60.80 -14.92 11.17
C ASP A 463 -59.40 -15.16 10.54
N PHE A 464 -59.16 -16.44 10.22
CA PHE A 464 -58.07 -17.07 9.50
C PHE A 464 -57.83 -16.54 8.06
N ASN A 465 -56.57 -16.44 7.59
CA ASN A 465 -56.18 -17.05 6.31
C ASN A 465 -54.66 -17.17 6.09
N GLN A 466 -54.26 -18.29 5.49
CA GLN A 466 -52.90 -18.77 5.25
C GLN A 466 -52.72 -19.03 3.74
N GLY A 467 -51.58 -18.67 3.16
CA GLY A 467 -51.30 -18.84 1.73
C GLY A 467 -49.81 -19.03 1.37
N ASP A 468 -49.50 -20.29 1.03
CA ASP A 468 -48.58 -20.88 0.04
C ASP A 468 -47.08 -20.51 -0.13
N PRO A 469 -46.19 -21.54 -0.18
CA PRO A 469 -44.80 -21.44 -0.64
C PRO A 469 -44.55 -21.94 -2.09
N VAL A 470 -43.52 -21.36 -2.73
CA VAL A 470 -43.10 -21.61 -4.13
C VAL A 470 -42.13 -22.80 -4.26
N LYS A 471 -42.38 -23.62 -5.30
CA LYS A 471 -41.70 -24.87 -5.70
C LYS A 471 -40.26 -24.68 -6.22
N VAL A 472 -39.36 -25.58 -5.82
CA VAL A 472 -38.04 -25.83 -6.44
C VAL A 472 -38.12 -27.05 -7.35
N LYS A 473 -37.57 -26.93 -8.57
CA LYS A 473 -37.61 -27.95 -9.64
C LYS A 473 -36.26 -28.67 -9.69
N VAL A 474 -36.23 -29.97 -9.36
CA VAL A 474 -35.09 -30.87 -9.55
C VAL A 474 -35.32 -31.68 -10.83
N LYS A 475 -34.32 -31.73 -11.71
CA LYS A 475 -34.33 -32.49 -12.97
C LYS A 475 -33.45 -33.74 -12.79
N ALA A 476 -34.04 -34.92 -12.94
CA ALA A 476 -33.35 -36.20 -13.03
C ALA A 476 -33.60 -36.80 -14.42
N GLU A 477 -32.56 -37.37 -15.04
CA GLU A 477 -32.67 -38.19 -16.26
C GLU A 477 -32.73 -39.68 -15.87
N PRO A 478 -33.59 -40.49 -16.54
CA PRO A 478 -33.61 -41.94 -16.39
C PRO A 478 -32.84 -42.64 -17.52
N GLY A 479 -32.18 -43.75 -17.17
CA GLY A 479 -31.71 -44.75 -18.12
C GLY A 479 -32.84 -45.67 -18.57
N SER A 480 -32.70 -46.21 -19.78
CA SER A 480 -33.51 -47.31 -20.33
C SER A 480 -32.60 -48.37 -20.92
N GLU A 481 -32.68 -49.59 -20.39
CA GLU A 481 -32.21 -50.82 -21.01
C GLU A 481 -33.25 -51.33 -22.02
N THR A 482 -32.80 -51.94 -23.13
CA THR A 482 -33.34 -53.19 -23.70
C THR A 482 -32.57 -53.57 -24.97
N THR A 483 -31.65 -54.54 -24.87
CA THR A 483 -31.66 -55.83 -25.60
C THR A 483 -30.54 -56.72 -25.10
#